data_AF-A0A3M1JFH4-F1
#
_entry.id   AF-A0A3M1JFH4-F1
#
_cell.length_a   1.000
_cell.length_b   1.000
_cell.length_c   1.000
_cell.angle_alpha   90.00
_cell.angle_beta   90.00
_cell.angle_gamma   90.00
#
_symmetry.space_group_name_H-M   'P 1'
#
loop_
_entity.id
_entity.type
_entity.pdbx_description
1 polymer ?
#
loop_
_entity_poly.entity_id
_entity_poly.type
_entity_poly.pdbx_seq_one_letter_code
_entity_poly.pdbx_strand_id
1 'polypeptide(L)'
;MSTHQPPLPAPRAVAYSLALFRILFGLLVAISVLRFWANGWIEQLYLEPDFHFTYYGFRWVQPLGPYTYGLFAICGLAAVGVALGWRYRWSAAILFLSFTYIELMDKTTYLNHYY
;
A
#
# COMPACT_ATOMS: atom_id res chain seq x y z
N MET A 1 3.06 21.00 52.45
CA MET A 1 2.24 21.51 51.33
C MET A 1 2.82 20.96 50.04
N SER A 2 2.40 19.77 49.62
CA SER A 2 2.91 19.12 48.41
C SER A 2 2.25 19.74 47.19
N THR A 3 3.03 20.47 46.39
CA THR A 3 2.57 21.07 45.13
C THR A 3 2.26 19.96 44.13
N HIS A 4 0.99 19.75 43.84
CA HIS A 4 0.53 18.90 42.75
C HIS A 4 0.88 19.62 41.43
N GLN A 5 2.01 19.27 40.82
CA GLN A 5 2.35 19.77 39.50
C GLN A 5 1.47 19.05 38.47
N PRO A 6 0.77 19.75 37.56
CA PRO A 6 -0.02 19.10 36.52
C PRO A 6 0.91 18.34 35.56
N PRO A 7 0.46 17.19 35.00
CA PRO A 7 1.27 16.41 34.08
C PRO A 7 1.65 17.23 32.85
N LEU A 8 2.91 17.14 32.42
CA LEU A 8 3.39 17.81 31.22
C LEU A 8 2.59 17.35 30.00
N PRO A 9 2.22 18.25 29.07
CA PRO A 9 1.50 17.87 27.87
C PRO A 9 2.34 16.90 27.04
N ALA A 10 1.71 15.83 26.55
CA ALA A 10 2.37 14.85 25.68
C ALA A 10 3.06 15.55 24.48
N PRO A 11 4.23 15.07 24.03
CA PRO A 11 5.02 15.73 23.00
C PRO A 11 4.26 15.80 21.67
N ARG A 12 3.73 16.98 21.36
CA ARG A 12 2.90 17.26 20.17
C ARG A 12 3.63 16.98 18.86
N ALA A 13 4.96 17.16 18.84
CA ALA A 13 5.80 16.93 17.67
C ALA A 13 5.68 15.50 17.13
N VAL A 14 5.66 14.49 18.00
CA VAL A 14 5.58 13.06 17.59
C VAL A 14 4.24 12.76 16.91
N ALA A 15 3.14 13.34 17.42
CA ALA A 15 1.81 13.17 16.84
C ALA A 15 1.72 13.80 15.43
N TYR A 16 2.32 14.98 15.23
CA TYR A 16 2.37 15.63 13.91
C TYR A 16 3.23 14.86 12.92
N SER A 17 4.40 14.37 13.34
CA SER A 17 5.28 13.56 12.48
C SER A 17 4.59 12.28 12.00
N LEU A 18 3.85 11.60 12.88
CA LEU A 18 3.13 10.38 12.52
C LEU A 18 1.93 10.64 11.59
N ALA A 19 1.19 11.73 11.80
CA ALA A 19 0.12 12.13 10.91
C ALA A 19 0.65 12.48 9.51
N LEU A 20 1.73 13.25 9.44
CA LEU A 20 2.38 13.60 8.17
C LEU A 20 2.89 12.36 7.44
N PHE A 21 3.52 11.43 8.16
CA PHE A 21 3.97 10.16 7.58
C PHE A 21 2.81 9.41 6.92
N ARG A 22 1.66 9.28 7.58
CA ARG A 22 0.48 8.57 7.03
C ARG A 22 -0.04 9.24 5.75
N ILE A 23 -0.11 10.57 5.75
CA ILE A 23 -0.55 11.35 4.59
C ILE A 23 0.40 11.12 3.42
N LEU A 24 1.70 11.35 3.62
CA LEU A 24 2.70 11.24 2.57
C LEU A 24 2.80 9.80 2.04
N PHE A 25 2.82 8.82 2.92
CA PHE A 25 2.86 7.40 2.55
C PHE A 25 1.62 6.98 1.77
N GLY A 26 0.42 7.31 2.27
CA GLY A 26 -0.83 6.96 1.60
C GLY A 26 -0.95 7.62 0.22
N LEU A 27 -0.56 8.88 0.09
CA LEU A 27 -0.53 9.58 -1.20
C LEU A 27 0.49 8.96 -2.16
N LEU A 28 1.69 8.64 -1.68
CA LEU A 28 2.74 8.00 -2.48
C LEU A 28 2.26 6.67 -3.08
N VAL A 29 1.60 5.83 -2.27
CA VAL A 29 1.05 4.55 -2.75
C VAL A 29 -0.12 4.78 -3.71
N ALA A 30 -1.04 5.70 -3.41
CA ALA A 30 -2.17 6.00 -4.28
C ALA A 30 -1.72 6.51 -5.66
N ILE A 31 -0.75 7.44 -5.70
CA ILE A 31 -0.16 7.93 -6.95
C ILE A 31 0.54 6.80 -7.71
N SER A 32 1.24 5.91 -6.99
CA SER A 32 1.90 4.75 -7.60
C SER A 32 0.89 3.81 -8.27
N VAL A 33 -0.23 3.50 -7.60
CA VAL A 33 -1.32 2.68 -8.15
C VAL A 33 -1.95 3.36 -9.36
N LEU A 34 -2.24 4.66 -9.29
CA LEU A 34 -2.78 5.42 -10.42
C LEU A 34 -1.84 5.42 -11.62
N ARG A 35 -0.52 5.54 -11.39
CA ARG A 35 0.50 5.45 -12.44
C ARG A 35 0.51 4.07 -13.10
N PHE A 36 0.36 2.99 -12.34
CA PHE A 36 0.24 1.63 -12.88
C PHE A 36 -0.95 1.49 -13.83
N TRP A 37 -2.10 2.07 -13.46
CA TRP A 37 -3.28 2.13 -14.33
C TRP A 37 -3.03 2.97 -15.59
N ALA A 38 -2.54 4.19 -15.41
CA ALA A 38 -2.35 5.14 -16.51
C ALA A 38 -1.38 4.62 -17.59
N ASN A 39 -0.38 3.82 -17.20
CA ASN A 39 0.59 3.25 -18.12
C ASN A 39 0.19 1.88 -18.68
N GLY A 40 -0.99 1.33 -18.32
CA GLY A 40 -1.41 0.00 -18.75
C GLY A 40 -0.59 -1.15 -18.15
N TRP A 41 0.22 -0.89 -17.11
CA TRP A 41 1.14 -1.87 -16.53
C TRP A 41 0.44 -3.02 -15.82
N ILE A 42 -0.81 -2.84 -15.37
CA ILE A 42 -1.58 -3.94 -14.78
C ILE A 42 -1.76 -5.05 -15.82
N GLU A 43 -2.09 -4.68 -17.05
CA GLU A 43 -2.30 -5.63 -18.14
C GLU A 43 -0.97 -6.25 -18.57
N GLN A 44 -0.02 -5.39 -18.93
CA GLN A 44 1.28 -5.80 -19.49
C GLN A 44 2.11 -6.67 -18.53
N LEU A 45 2.02 -6.42 -17.22
CA LEU A 45 2.88 -7.09 -16.25
C LEU A 45 2.19 -8.25 -15.51
N TYR A 46 0.86 -8.28 -15.44
CA TYR A 46 0.13 -9.29 -14.66
C TYR A 46 -0.91 -10.09 -15.44
N LEU A 47 -1.37 -9.64 -16.62
CA LEU A 47 -2.43 -10.32 -17.37
C LEU A 47 -1.93 -10.92 -18.70
N GLU A 48 -1.04 -10.23 -19.40
CA GLU A 48 -0.45 -10.72 -20.65
C GLU A 48 0.58 -11.85 -20.46
N PRO A 49 1.45 -11.86 -19.43
CA PRO A 49 2.44 -12.91 -19.29
C PRO A 49 1.82 -14.28 -18.99
N ASP A 50 2.24 -15.30 -19.75
CA ASP A 50 1.80 -16.69 -19.51
C ASP A 50 2.43 -17.32 -18.24
N PHE A 51 3.49 -16.71 -17.71
CA PHE A 51 4.24 -17.23 -16.56
C PHE A 51 4.73 -16.12 -15.63
N HIS A 52 4.50 -16.31 -14.33
CA HIS A 52 4.97 -15.41 -13.27
C HIS A 52 6.00 -16.07 -12.36
N PHE A 53 7.05 -15.33 -12.01
CA PHE A 53 8.10 -15.83 -11.14
C PHE A 53 7.70 -15.66 -9.67
N THR A 54 7.11 -16.69 -9.09
CA THR A 54 6.65 -16.62 -7.70
C THR A 54 7.76 -16.76 -6.65
N TYR A 55 7.52 -16.19 -5.47
CA TYR A 55 8.33 -16.41 -4.28
C TYR A 55 8.20 -17.84 -3.74
N TYR A 56 9.29 -18.37 -3.18
CA TYR A 56 9.26 -19.69 -2.53
C TYR A 56 8.23 -19.66 -1.39
N GLY A 57 7.29 -20.61 -1.37
CA GLY A 57 6.16 -20.62 -0.43
C GLY A 57 4.94 -19.78 -0.83
N PHE A 58 5.02 -18.99 -1.91
CA PHE A 58 3.94 -18.11 -2.40
C PHE A 58 3.46 -18.45 -3.81
N ARG A 59 3.63 -19.70 -4.26
CA ARG A 59 3.13 -20.18 -5.56
C ARG A 59 1.62 -20.00 -5.74
N TRP A 60 0.87 -19.91 -4.64
CA TRP A 60 -0.57 -19.69 -4.61
C TRP A 60 -0.98 -18.23 -4.78
N VAL A 61 -0.03 -17.29 -4.70
CA VAL A 61 -0.27 -15.87 -4.99
C VAL A 61 -0.04 -15.68 -6.48
N GLN A 62 -1.13 -15.60 -7.23
CA GLN A 62 -1.13 -15.43 -8.68
C GLN A 62 -2.03 -14.26 -9.07
N PRO A 63 -1.82 -13.64 -10.25
CA PRO A 63 -2.79 -12.74 -10.82
C PRO A 63 -4.17 -13.36 -10.88
N LEU A 64 -5.18 -12.55 -10.56
CA LEU A 64 -6.56 -13.00 -10.42
C LEU A 64 -7.36 -12.81 -11.72
N GLY A 65 -6.67 -12.89 -12.87
CA GLY A 65 -7.23 -12.49 -14.16
C GLY A 65 -7.80 -11.06 -14.10
N PRO A 66 -8.99 -10.80 -14.66
CA PRO A 66 -9.60 -9.45 -14.65
C PRO A 66 -9.80 -8.85 -13.24
N TYR A 67 -9.89 -9.67 -12.18
CA TYR A 67 -10.03 -9.18 -10.81
C TYR A 67 -8.76 -8.51 -10.28
N THR A 68 -7.62 -8.64 -10.97
CA THR A 68 -6.38 -7.93 -10.65
C THR A 68 -6.57 -6.41 -10.68
N TYR A 69 -7.37 -5.87 -11.61
CA TYR A 69 -7.75 -4.45 -11.59
C TYR A 69 -8.51 -4.08 -10.32
N GLY A 70 -9.42 -4.94 -9.87
CA GLY A 70 -10.17 -4.77 -8.62
C GLY A 70 -9.24 -4.76 -7.40
N LEU A 71 -8.24 -5.63 -7.37
CA LEU A 71 -7.22 -5.66 -6.32
C LEU A 71 -6.41 -4.34 -6.26
N PHE A 72 -5.97 -3.83 -7.42
CA PHE A 72 -5.31 -2.53 -7.49
C PHE A 72 -6.24 -1.38 -7.06
N ALA A 73 -7.52 -1.40 -7.44
CA ALA A 73 -8.49 -0.41 -7.00
C ALA A 73 -8.69 -0.43 -5.48
N ILE A 74 -8.81 -1.61 -4.86
CA ILE A 74 -8.89 -1.78 -3.41
C ILE A 74 -7.64 -1.22 -2.73
N CYS A 75 -6.45 -1.52 -3.27
CA CYS A 75 -5.18 -1.02 -2.77
C CYS A 75 -5.11 0.51 -2.81
N GLY A 76 -5.49 1.12 -3.95
CA GLY A 76 -5.55 2.57 -4.12
C GLY A 76 -6.53 3.25 -3.17
N LEU A 77 -7.75 2.71 -3.03
CA LEU A 77 -8.76 3.24 -2.10
C LEU A 77 -8.31 3.14 -0.64
N ALA A 78 -7.68 2.02 -0.26
CA ALA A 78 -7.12 1.85 1.07
C ALA A 78 -5.96 2.83 1.34
N ALA A 79 -5.11 3.10 0.34
CA ALA A 79 -4.05 4.10 0.42
C ALA A 79 -4.60 5.52 0.65
N VAL A 80 -5.66 5.89 -0.07
CA VAL A 80 -6.39 7.15 0.16
C VAL A 80 -7.00 7.18 1.57
N GLY A 81 -7.59 6.08 2.02
CA GLY A 81 -8.11 5.95 3.39
C GLY A 81 -7.03 6.14 4.47
N VAL A 82 -5.83 5.62 4.24
CA VAL A 82 -4.65 5.83 5.11
C VAL A 82 -4.22 7.29 5.11
N ALA A 83 -4.16 7.93 3.94
CA ALA A 83 -3.79 9.35 3.82
C ALA A 83 -4.79 10.27 4.55
N LEU A 84 -6.09 10.00 4.40
CA LEU A 84 -7.16 10.78 5.05
C LEU A 84 -7.34 10.43 6.54
N GLY A 85 -6.74 9.34 7.02
CA GLY A 85 -6.99 8.80 8.35
C GLY A 85 -8.38 8.18 8.54
N TRP A 86 -9.15 7.99 7.45
CA TRP A 86 -10.49 7.42 7.50
C TRP A 86 -10.42 5.95 7.89
N ARG A 87 -11.08 5.58 9.01
CA ARG A 87 -11.13 4.20 9.53
C ARG A 87 -9.73 3.56 9.50
N TYR A 88 -8.73 4.32 9.97
CA TYR A 88 -7.31 4.05 9.77
C TYR A 88 -6.90 2.58 10.00
N ARG A 89 -7.43 1.94 11.05
CA ARG A 89 -7.13 0.53 11.35
C ARG A 89 -7.51 -0.42 10.20
N TRP A 90 -8.69 -0.22 9.61
CA TRP A 90 -9.16 -1.00 8.49
C TRP A 90 -8.45 -0.63 7.20
N SER A 91 -8.28 0.67 6.94
CA SER A 91 -7.56 1.14 5.75
C SER A 91 -6.11 0.64 5.72
N ALA A 92 -5.41 0.66 6.87
CA ALA A 92 -4.06 0.12 6.98
C ALA A 92 -4.00 -1.40 6.80
N ALA A 93 -4.96 -2.14 7.37
CA ALA A 93 -5.01 -3.60 7.20
C ALA A 93 -5.30 -4.00 5.75
N ILE A 94 -6.26 -3.35 5.10
CA ILE A 94 -6.59 -3.60 3.70
C ILE A 94 -5.41 -3.22 2.82
N LEU A 95 -4.81 -2.04 3.03
CA LEU A 95 -3.63 -1.60 2.29
C LEU A 95 -2.50 -2.61 2.40
N PHE A 96 -2.18 -3.05 3.62
CA PHE A 96 -1.13 -4.04 3.85
C PHE A 96 -1.41 -5.33 3.09
N LEU A 97 -2.61 -5.91 3.22
CA LEU A 97 -2.95 -7.17 2.57
C LEU A 97 -2.96 -7.06 1.04
N SER A 98 -3.58 -6.02 0.49
CA SER A 98 -3.66 -5.84 -0.97
C SER A 98 -2.30 -5.51 -1.57
N PHE A 99 -1.53 -4.64 -0.93
CA PHE A 99 -0.18 -4.28 -1.38
C PHE A 99 0.73 -5.50 -1.34
N THR A 100 0.75 -6.23 -0.22
CA THR A 100 1.55 -7.46 -0.09
C THR A 100 1.14 -8.51 -1.12
N TYR A 101 -0.16 -8.69 -1.39
CA TYR A 101 -0.58 -9.61 -2.44
C TYR A 101 -0.02 -9.17 -3.80
N ILE A 102 -0.15 -7.89 -4.17
CA ILE A 102 0.35 -7.35 -5.45
C ILE A 102 1.85 -7.61 -5.62
N GLU A 103 2.65 -7.28 -4.60
CA GLU A 103 4.11 -7.46 -4.64
C GLU A 103 4.54 -8.95 -4.65
N LEU A 104 3.69 -9.86 -4.17
CA LEU A 104 3.98 -11.30 -4.14
C LEU A 104 3.55 -12.02 -5.42
N MET A 105 2.71 -11.42 -6.28
CA MET A 105 2.22 -12.05 -7.52
C MET A 105 3.36 -12.36 -8.50
N ASP A 106 4.35 -11.47 -8.62
CA ASP A 106 5.48 -11.69 -9.50
C ASP A 106 6.75 -11.05 -8.92
N LYS A 107 7.85 -11.79 -8.92
CA LYS A 107 9.18 -11.27 -8.57
C LYS A 107 9.72 -10.31 -9.61
N THR A 108 9.38 -10.50 -10.87
CA THR A 108 10.00 -9.71 -11.96
C THR A 108 9.53 -8.27 -11.91
N THR A 109 8.30 -8.01 -11.51
CA THR A 109 7.80 -6.63 -11.33
C THR A 109 8.52 -5.91 -10.20
N TYR A 110 9.09 -6.63 -9.22
CA TYR A 110 9.93 -6.06 -8.18
C TYR A 110 11.35 -5.85 -8.69
N LEU A 111 11.80 -4.59 -8.71
CA LEU A 111 13.15 -4.20 -9.15
C LEU A 111 13.45 -4.44 -10.65
N ASN A 112 12.43 -4.43 -11.52
CA ASN A 112 12.59 -4.23 -12.96
C ASN A 112 12.91 -2.75 -13.25
N HIS A 113 14.07 -2.28 -12.78
CA HIS A 113 14.67 -1.04 -13.27
C HIS A 113 15.54 -1.41 -14.47
N TYR A 114 15.01 -1.20 -15.68
CA TYR A 114 15.73 -1.19 -16.96
C TYR A 114 16.73 -2.33 -17.21
N TYR A 115 16.29 -3.36 -17.92
CA TYR A 115 17.12 -4.02 -18.93
C TYR A 115 16.30 -4.21 -20.21
#